data_AF-A0A1E1VZU5-F1
#
_entry.id   AF-A0A1E1VZU5-F1
#
_cell.length_a   1.000
_cell.length_b   1.000
_cell.length_c   1.000
_cell.angle_alpha   90.00
_cell.angle_beta   90.00
_cell.angle_gamma   90.00
#
_symmetry.space_group_name_H-M   'P 1'
#
loop_
_entity.id
_entity.type
_entity.pdbx_description
1 polymer ?
#
loop_
_entity_poly.entity_id
_entity_poly.type
_entity_poly.pdbx_seq_one_letter_code
_entity_poly.pdbx_strand_id
1 'polypeptide(L)'
;ENIARAKTIVSRLTANGGTNIASALNVAVDLIQKGIGWTPETTPANATSDNEAPRALPQEEKTAETTTETPKVEKPEQTELTKPDNKDDDKIKLEPIIIFLTDGDPTVGETDPARIITRLSEKNYGENKATIFSLAFGEDADRKFLRKLSLRNEGFMRHIYEAADAALQLRDFYRQVSSPLLADVHFQYPKDQVKEGSVTKNKFRAVYAGSETVVAGYP
;
A
#
# COMPACT_ATOMS: atom_id res chain seq x y z
N GLU A 1 -0.73 -10.72 19.39
CA GLU A 1 -1.76 -9.83 19.97
C GLU A 1 -2.72 -9.25 18.92
N ASN A 2 -2.29 -8.34 18.04
CA ASN A 2 -3.16 -7.55 17.15
C ASN A 2 -4.18 -8.36 16.31
N ILE A 3 -3.80 -9.54 15.79
CA ILE A 3 -4.71 -10.43 15.04
C ILE A 3 -5.93 -10.85 15.88
N ALA A 4 -5.76 -11.08 17.18
CA ALA A 4 -6.87 -11.43 18.07
C ALA A 4 -7.80 -10.23 18.30
N ARG A 5 -7.25 -9.01 18.51
CA ARG A 5 -8.03 -7.78 18.58
C ARG A 5 -8.85 -7.55 17.30
N ALA A 6 -8.23 -7.72 16.12
CA ALA A 6 -8.91 -7.59 14.84
C ALA A 6 -10.08 -8.58 14.69
N LYS A 7 -9.88 -9.86 15.04
CA LYS A 7 -10.96 -10.87 15.07
C LYS A 7 -12.12 -10.46 15.99
N THR A 8 -11.82 -9.97 17.20
CA THR A 8 -12.83 -9.50 18.16
C THR A 8 -13.58 -8.24 17.69
N ILE A 9 -12.94 -7.36 16.92
CA ILE A 9 -13.60 -6.20 16.29
C ILE A 9 -14.56 -6.70 15.20
N VAL A 10 -14.08 -7.52 14.26
CA VAL A 10 -14.89 -8.05 13.16
C VAL A 10 -16.10 -8.84 13.68
N SER A 11 -15.93 -9.66 14.71
CA SER A 11 -17.04 -10.44 15.32
C SER A 11 -18.06 -9.59 16.11
N ARG A 12 -17.91 -8.27 16.13
CA ARG A 12 -18.82 -7.31 16.81
C ARG A 12 -19.35 -6.24 15.86
N LEU A 13 -19.00 -6.27 14.57
CA LEU A 13 -19.56 -5.35 13.57
C LEU A 13 -21.04 -5.66 13.34
N THR A 14 -21.84 -4.60 13.25
CA THR A 14 -23.26 -4.66 12.89
C THR A 14 -23.52 -3.67 11.76
N ALA A 15 -24.15 -4.13 10.68
CA ALA A 15 -24.54 -3.25 9.58
C ALA A 15 -25.74 -2.39 10.00
N ASN A 16 -25.64 -1.08 9.80
CA ASN A 16 -26.72 -0.12 10.02
C ASN A 16 -26.46 1.17 9.22
N GLY A 17 -27.49 2.00 9.03
CA GLY A 17 -27.40 3.21 8.22
C GLY A 17 -27.41 2.91 6.72
N GLY A 18 -26.58 3.61 5.95
CA GLY A 18 -26.48 3.47 4.50
C GLY A 18 -25.03 3.57 4.00
N THR A 19 -24.82 3.21 2.74
CA THR A 19 -23.51 2.84 2.17
C THR A 19 -22.72 4.07 1.72
N ASN A 20 -21.66 4.42 2.46
CA ASN A 20 -20.76 5.52 2.11
C ASN A 20 -19.41 5.01 1.57
N ILE A 21 -19.43 4.51 0.34
CA ILE A 21 -18.28 3.93 -0.35
C ILE A 21 -17.14 4.95 -0.49
N ALA A 22 -17.46 6.21 -0.78
CA ALA A 22 -16.49 7.29 -0.94
C ALA A 22 -15.68 7.54 0.34
N SER A 23 -16.35 7.61 1.50
CA SER A 23 -15.67 7.80 2.79
C SER A 23 -14.82 6.59 3.17
N ALA A 24 -15.37 5.38 3.04
CA ALA A 24 -14.66 4.15 3.38
C ALA A 24 -13.35 3.98 2.59
N LEU A 25 -13.39 4.21 1.28
CA LEU A 25 -12.20 4.13 0.42
C LEU A 25 -11.22 5.28 0.66
N ASN A 26 -11.69 6.50 0.94
CA ASN A 26 -10.82 7.61 1.31
C ASN A 26 -10.02 7.31 2.60
N VAL A 27 -10.68 6.77 3.63
CA VAL A 27 -10.04 6.36 4.89
C VAL A 27 -9.04 5.22 4.69
N ALA A 28 -9.37 4.25 3.82
CA ALA A 28 -8.43 3.17 3.48
C ALA A 28 -7.14 3.71 2.82
N VAL A 29 -7.25 4.68 1.90
CA VAL A 29 -6.08 5.33 1.30
C VAL A 29 -5.32 6.20 2.31
N ASP A 30 -5.99 6.94 3.19
CA ASP A 30 -5.34 7.72 4.26
C ASP A 30 -4.51 6.84 5.21
N LEU A 31 -5.04 5.67 5.57
CA LEU A 31 -4.35 4.71 6.44
C LEU A 31 -3.09 4.12 5.78
N ILE A 32 -3.10 3.91 4.47
CA ILE A 32 -1.93 3.44 3.72
C ILE A 32 -0.91 4.57 3.54
N GLN A 33 -1.35 5.80 3.25
CA GLN A 33 -0.47 6.95 3.07
C GLN A 33 0.28 7.33 4.36
N LYS A 34 -0.31 7.09 5.53
CA LYS A 34 0.35 7.22 6.86
C LYS A 34 1.49 6.22 7.09
N GLY A 35 1.56 5.14 6.32
CA GLY A 35 2.63 4.13 6.43
C GLY A 35 2.53 3.23 7.67
N ILE A 36 3.49 2.32 7.78
CA ILE A 36 3.55 1.30 8.83
C ILE A 36 4.20 1.90 10.08
N GLY A 37 3.56 1.70 11.24
CA GLY A 37 4.02 2.24 12.52
C GLY A 37 3.31 3.52 12.98
N TRP A 38 2.36 4.05 12.21
CA TRP A 38 1.54 5.19 12.65
C TRP A 38 0.75 4.85 13.92
N THR A 39 1.02 5.57 15.00
CA THR A 39 0.18 5.61 16.20
C THR A 39 -0.74 6.83 16.14
N PRO A 40 -2.03 6.71 16.52
CA PRO A 40 -2.87 7.87 16.73
C PRO A 40 -2.31 8.74 17.87
N GLU A 41 -2.41 10.06 17.73
CA GLU A 41 -2.08 10.98 18.82
C GLU A 41 -3.05 10.76 19.99
N THR A 42 -2.53 10.21 21.08
CA THR A 42 -3.31 10.03 22.32
C THR A 42 -3.32 11.34 23.09
N THR A 43 -4.25 12.24 22.78
CA THR A 43 -4.50 13.45 23.57
C THR A 43 -4.78 13.05 25.03
N PRO A 44 -3.94 13.43 26.01
CA PRO A 44 -4.19 13.09 27.40
C PRO A 44 -5.40 13.87 27.92
N ALA A 45 -6.37 13.16 28.51
CA ALA A 45 -7.46 13.81 29.21
C ALA A 45 -6.96 14.33 30.57
N ASN A 46 -7.12 15.64 30.81
CA ASN A 46 -6.84 16.39 32.03
C ASN A 46 -5.38 16.46 32.51
N ALA A 47 -4.82 17.68 32.40
CA ALA A 47 -3.98 18.27 33.44
C ALA A 47 -4.15 19.80 33.41
N THR A 48 -4.73 20.39 34.46
CA THR A 48 -4.87 21.84 34.61
C THR A 48 -4.11 22.30 35.84
N SER A 49 -2.96 22.93 35.67
CA SER A 49 -2.26 23.69 36.70
C SER A 49 -1.15 24.57 36.09
N ASP A 50 -1.47 25.86 35.97
CA ASP A 50 -0.65 27.08 36.15
C ASP A 50 0.90 27.02 36.14
N ASN A 51 1.49 28.04 35.48
CA ASN A 51 2.76 28.76 35.74
C ASN A 51 3.92 28.03 36.45
N GLU A 52 5.18 28.11 35.97
CA GLU A 52 5.96 29.36 35.86
C GLU A 52 7.29 29.11 35.09
N ALA A 53 8.02 30.17 34.72
CA ALA A 53 9.36 30.10 34.09
C ALA A 53 10.30 31.14 34.74
N PRO A 54 11.64 30.91 34.81
CA PRO A 54 12.49 31.29 33.66
C PRO A 54 13.85 30.57 33.47
N ARG A 55 14.39 30.67 32.25
CA ARG A 55 15.81 30.85 31.83
C ARG A 55 16.97 30.11 32.57
N ALA A 56 17.76 29.33 31.81
CA ALA A 56 19.20 29.60 31.56
C ALA A 56 19.87 28.60 30.58
N LEU A 57 20.98 29.04 29.96
CA LEU A 57 22.00 28.32 29.17
C LEU A 57 23.32 29.13 29.27
N PRO A 58 24.49 28.64 28.84
CA PRO A 58 25.10 27.30 28.98
C PRO A 58 26.53 27.40 29.58
N GLN A 59 27.26 26.29 29.79
CA GLN A 59 28.74 26.29 29.94
C GLN A 59 29.39 25.02 29.32
N GLU A 60 30.70 25.12 29.06
CA GLU A 60 31.55 24.14 28.35
C GLU A 60 32.59 23.48 29.28
N GLU A 61 33.12 22.30 28.90
CA GLU A 61 34.56 21.91 28.86
C GLU A 61 34.65 20.46 28.30
N LYS A 62 35.48 20.12 27.29
CA LYS A 62 36.92 19.74 27.34
C LYS A 62 37.20 18.62 28.37
N THR A 63 37.84 17.49 28.02
CA THR A 63 39.22 17.40 27.47
C THR A 63 39.53 16.03 26.83
N ALA A 64 40.32 16.06 25.75
CA ALA A 64 41.47 15.21 25.30
C ALA A 64 41.88 13.91 26.09
N GLU A 65 42.67 12.94 25.57
CA GLU A 65 43.51 12.84 24.34
C GLU A 65 44.04 11.39 24.03
N THR A 66 44.75 11.19 22.91
CA THR A 66 45.92 10.27 22.65
C THR A 66 45.83 8.77 23.07
N THR A 67 45.58 7.77 22.20
CA THR A 67 46.39 7.11 21.11
C THR A 67 47.65 6.28 21.51
N THR A 68 47.83 5.11 20.87
CA THR A 68 49.13 4.42 20.63
C THR A 68 48.99 3.32 19.55
N GLU A 69 50.07 2.92 18.86
CA GLU A 69 50.03 2.29 17.53
C GLU A 69 50.88 0.99 17.34
N THR A 70 50.27 -0.05 16.74
CA THR A 70 50.84 -1.07 15.79
C THR A 70 52.08 -1.93 16.24
N PRO A 71 52.47 -3.04 15.55
CA PRO A 71 52.95 -3.09 14.15
C PRO A 71 52.43 -4.27 13.26
N LYS A 72 52.74 -4.13 11.96
CA LYS A 72 52.31 -4.82 10.73
C LYS A 72 52.97 -6.19 10.43
N VAL A 73 52.29 -7.08 9.69
CA VAL A 73 52.88 -8.21 8.90
C VAL A 73 52.07 -8.43 7.60
N GLU A 74 52.72 -8.83 6.50
CA GLU A 74 52.17 -9.08 5.14
C GLU A 74 52.85 -10.34 4.51
N LYS A 75 52.38 -11.01 3.44
CA LYS A 75 51.18 -10.90 2.57
C LYS A 75 50.61 -12.35 2.41
N PRO A 76 50.18 -12.98 1.27
CA PRO A 76 49.92 -12.57 -0.13
C PRO A 76 48.41 -12.55 -0.49
N GLU A 77 48.08 -12.40 -1.77
CA GLU A 77 46.71 -12.53 -2.30
C GLU A 77 46.22 -13.97 -2.52
N GLN A 78 44.89 -14.15 -2.39
CA GLN A 78 44.10 -14.97 -3.32
C GLN A 78 42.91 -14.13 -3.82
N THR A 79 42.55 -14.28 -5.10
CA THR A 79 41.61 -13.37 -5.78
C THR A 79 40.18 -13.92 -5.76
N GLU A 80 39.37 -13.54 -4.78
CA GLU A 80 37.91 -13.71 -4.84
C GLU A 80 37.23 -12.49 -5.48
N LEU A 81 36.11 -12.71 -6.18
CA LEU A 81 35.35 -11.63 -6.79
C LEU A 81 34.61 -10.83 -5.69
N THR A 82 35.00 -9.56 -5.52
CA THR A 82 34.34 -8.63 -4.60
C THR A 82 32.87 -8.46 -4.98
N LYS A 83 31.97 -8.92 -4.11
CA LYS A 83 30.56 -8.48 -4.12
C LYS A 83 30.53 -6.96 -3.87
N PRO A 84 29.62 -6.19 -4.49
CA PRO A 84 29.46 -4.78 -4.15
C PRO A 84 28.92 -4.63 -2.72
N ASP A 85 29.65 -3.90 -1.87
CA ASP A 85 29.26 -3.55 -0.50
C ASP A 85 28.16 -2.47 -0.47
N ASN A 86 26.97 -2.77 -0.99
CA ASN A 86 25.80 -1.94 -0.76
C ASN A 86 25.20 -2.25 0.61
N LYS A 87 25.67 -1.51 1.63
CA LYS A 87 24.98 -1.36 2.93
C LYS A 87 23.80 -0.38 2.80
N ASP A 88 22.88 -0.70 1.90
CA ASP A 88 21.54 -0.12 1.93
C ASP A 88 20.70 -0.95 2.90
N ASP A 89 19.94 -0.31 3.80
CA ASP A 89 19.03 -1.02 4.71
C ASP A 89 18.04 -1.84 3.89
N ASP A 90 17.95 -3.15 4.15
CA ASP A 90 17.07 -4.10 3.46
C ASP A 90 15.60 -3.92 3.89
N LYS A 91 15.08 -2.71 3.66
CA LYS A 91 13.70 -2.29 3.90
C LYS A 91 12.80 -3.06 2.96
N ILE A 92 12.13 -4.07 3.52
CA ILE A 92 11.10 -4.86 2.86
C ILE A 92 10.08 -3.91 2.19
N LYS A 93 10.18 -3.77 0.88
CA LYS A 93 9.29 -2.98 0.04
C LYS A 93 7.95 -3.70 -0.05
N LEU A 94 6.98 -3.26 0.74
CA LEU A 94 5.65 -3.84 0.82
C LEU A 94 4.72 -3.14 -0.18
N GLU A 95 4.18 -3.91 -1.14
CA GLU A 95 3.18 -3.43 -2.09
C GLU A 95 1.81 -3.29 -1.39
N PRO A 96 1.23 -2.08 -1.26
CA PRO A 96 -0.01 -1.91 -0.52
C PRO A 96 -1.22 -2.41 -1.31
N ILE A 97 -2.16 -3.06 -0.62
CA ILE A 97 -3.42 -3.53 -1.22
C ILE A 97 -4.63 -3.06 -0.42
N ILE A 98 -5.69 -2.69 -1.12
CA ILE A 98 -7.04 -2.49 -0.56
C ILE A 98 -7.93 -3.58 -1.15
N ILE A 99 -8.61 -4.33 -0.29
CA ILE A 99 -9.68 -5.25 -0.67
C ILE A 99 -10.98 -4.61 -0.16
N PHE A 100 -11.80 -4.13 -1.10
CA PHE A 100 -13.10 -3.53 -0.81
C PHE A 100 -14.22 -4.54 -1.09
N LEU A 101 -15.20 -4.65 -0.19
CA LEU A 101 -16.34 -5.56 -0.30
C LEU A 101 -17.64 -4.75 -0.11
N THR A 102 -18.58 -4.91 -1.03
CA THR A 102 -19.93 -4.31 -0.94
C THR A 102 -20.96 -5.24 -1.57
N ASP A 103 -22.13 -5.29 -0.97
CA ASP A 103 -23.34 -5.98 -1.42
C ASP A 103 -24.23 -5.07 -2.29
N GLY A 104 -24.23 -3.75 -2.02
CA GLY A 104 -25.00 -2.76 -2.76
C GLY A 104 -24.22 -1.51 -3.20
N ASP A 105 -24.99 -0.59 -3.78
CA ASP A 105 -24.55 0.70 -4.34
C ASP A 105 -24.35 1.82 -3.28
N PRO A 106 -23.62 2.91 -3.60
CA PRO A 106 -23.40 4.02 -2.68
C PRO A 106 -24.69 4.84 -2.48
N THR A 107 -25.18 4.91 -1.23
CA THR A 107 -26.42 5.59 -0.85
C THR A 107 -26.22 6.79 0.09
N VAL A 108 -25.01 6.99 0.63
CA VAL A 108 -24.70 8.07 1.59
C VAL A 108 -23.41 8.81 1.19
N GLY A 109 -23.44 10.14 1.21
CA GLY A 109 -22.28 10.98 0.91
C GLY A 109 -22.16 11.30 -0.58
N GLU A 110 -20.98 11.07 -1.17
CA GLU A 110 -20.81 11.12 -2.63
C GLU A 110 -21.30 9.80 -3.23
N THR A 111 -22.35 9.86 -4.05
CA THR A 111 -23.01 8.70 -4.64
C THR A 111 -22.77 8.55 -6.15
N ASP A 112 -22.23 9.56 -6.84
CA ASP A 112 -21.90 9.48 -8.27
C ASP A 112 -20.71 8.53 -8.50
N PRO A 113 -20.92 7.38 -9.19
CA PRO A 113 -19.86 6.40 -9.43
C PRO A 113 -18.64 6.99 -10.15
N ALA A 114 -18.84 7.94 -11.06
CA ALA A 114 -17.74 8.55 -11.81
C ALA A 114 -16.90 9.48 -10.92
N ARG A 115 -17.54 10.29 -10.06
CA ARG A 115 -16.85 11.18 -9.11
C ARG A 115 -16.11 10.41 -8.02
N ILE A 116 -16.68 9.32 -7.51
CA ILE A 116 -16.01 8.41 -6.57
C ILE A 116 -14.73 7.85 -7.20
N ILE A 117 -14.83 7.26 -8.40
CA ILE A 117 -13.67 6.65 -9.07
C ILE A 117 -12.59 7.71 -9.34
N THR A 118 -12.95 8.87 -9.90
CA THR A 118 -11.99 9.92 -10.26
C THR A 118 -11.25 10.42 -9.02
N ARG A 119 -11.96 10.88 -7.98
CA ARG A 119 -11.32 11.40 -6.75
C ARG A 119 -10.48 10.36 -6.02
N LEU A 120 -10.92 9.10 -5.97
CA LEU A 120 -10.12 8.06 -5.33
C LEU A 120 -8.85 7.76 -6.12
N SER A 121 -8.93 7.74 -7.45
CA SER A 121 -7.75 7.50 -8.31
C SER A 121 -6.78 8.69 -8.28
N GLU A 122 -7.29 9.92 -8.14
CA GLU A 122 -6.50 11.13 -7.89
C GLU A 122 -5.83 11.10 -6.51
N LYS A 123 -6.50 10.56 -5.48
CA LYS A 123 -5.95 10.43 -4.12
C LYS A 123 -4.99 9.25 -3.97
N ASN A 124 -5.17 8.18 -4.71
CA ASN A 124 -4.36 6.96 -4.68
C ASN A 124 -3.11 7.08 -5.58
N TYR A 125 -2.26 8.07 -5.28
CA TYR A 125 -1.05 8.40 -6.04
C TYR A 125 0.23 8.32 -5.19
N GLY A 126 1.38 8.61 -5.80
CA GLY A 126 2.69 8.65 -5.14
C GLY A 126 3.28 7.26 -4.87
N GLU A 127 4.31 7.21 -4.03
CA GLU A 127 5.07 5.98 -3.77
C GLU A 127 4.28 4.95 -2.94
N ASN A 128 3.39 5.40 -2.05
CA ASN A 128 2.57 4.53 -1.21
C ASN A 128 1.17 4.21 -1.80
N LYS A 129 0.93 4.39 -3.11
CA LYS A 129 -0.37 4.03 -3.70
C LYS A 129 -0.65 2.53 -3.59
N ALA A 130 -1.93 2.18 -3.42
CA ALA A 130 -2.39 0.82 -3.26
C ALA A 130 -2.98 0.22 -4.54
N THR A 131 -2.86 -1.10 -4.70
CA THR A 131 -3.70 -1.85 -5.64
C THR A 131 -5.09 -2.01 -5.03
N ILE A 132 -6.16 -1.58 -5.72
CA ILE A 132 -7.53 -1.67 -5.19
C ILE A 132 -8.31 -2.78 -5.88
N PHE A 133 -8.58 -3.86 -5.16
CA PHE A 133 -9.47 -4.94 -5.59
C PHE A 133 -10.87 -4.73 -5.04
N SER A 134 -11.87 -5.01 -5.87
CA SER A 134 -13.29 -4.86 -5.50
C SER A 134 -13.99 -6.20 -5.50
N LEU A 135 -14.79 -6.45 -4.46
CA LEU A 135 -15.62 -7.63 -4.30
C LEU A 135 -17.08 -7.20 -4.33
N ALA A 136 -17.79 -7.58 -5.39
CA ALA A 136 -19.24 -7.44 -5.46
C ALA A 136 -19.86 -8.70 -4.84
N PHE A 137 -20.60 -8.55 -3.74
CA PHE A 137 -21.36 -9.63 -3.10
C PHE A 137 -22.80 -9.59 -3.61
N GLY A 138 -23.44 -10.75 -3.80
CA GLY A 138 -24.82 -10.80 -4.30
C GLY A 138 -24.94 -10.25 -5.73
N GLU A 139 -26.14 -9.77 -6.10
CA GLU A 139 -26.42 -9.21 -7.43
C GLU A 139 -26.62 -7.68 -7.44
N ASP A 140 -26.83 -7.06 -6.27
CA ASP A 140 -27.33 -5.68 -6.12
C ASP A 140 -26.26 -4.57 -6.22
N ALA A 141 -24.97 -4.89 -6.18
CA ALA A 141 -23.88 -3.94 -6.37
C ALA A 141 -23.55 -3.68 -7.86
N ASP A 142 -23.32 -2.43 -8.27
CA ASP A 142 -22.87 -2.11 -9.64
C ASP A 142 -21.46 -2.66 -9.93
N ARG A 143 -21.44 -3.89 -10.45
CA ARG A 143 -20.27 -4.58 -11.01
C ARG A 143 -19.57 -3.78 -12.12
N LYS A 144 -20.20 -2.81 -12.78
CA LYS A 144 -19.56 -1.92 -13.79
C LYS A 144 -18.78 -0.79 -13.11
N PHE A 145 -19.35 -0.12 -12.11
CA PHE A 145 -18.66 0.82 -11.22
C PHE A 145 -17.44 0.16 -10.57
N LEU A 146 -17.65 -0.94 -9.85
CA LEU A 146 -16.59 -1.64 -9.11
C LEU A 146 -15.45 -2.15 -10.03
N ARG A 147 -15.78 -2.61 -11.25
CA ARG A 147 -14.76 -2.97 -12.25
C ARG A 147 -13.95 -1.75 -12.72
N LYS A 148 -14.60 -0.62 -13.01
CA LYS A 148 -13.90 0.63 -13.42
C LYS A 148 -13.05 1.21 -12.29
N LEU A 149 -13.53 1.11 -11.05
CA LEU A 149 -12.82 1.52 -9.83
C LEU A 149 -11.50 0.77 -9.69
N SER A 150 -11.55 -0.56 -9.71
CA SER A 150 -10.36 -1.40 -9.60
C SER A 150 -9.39 -1.25 -10.78
N LEU A 151 -9.87 -1.23 -12.03
CA LEU A 151 -8.99 -1.11 -13.21
C LEU A 151 -8.19 0.20 -13.23
N ARG A 152 -8.77 1.33 -12.79
CA ARG A 152 -8.02 2.60 -12.63
C ARG A 152 -7.00 2.58 -11.50
N ASN A 153 -7.12 1.63 -10.57
CA ASN A 153 -6.29 1.47 -9.39
C ASN A 153 -5.53 0.13 -9.41
N GLU A 154 -5.15 -0.31 -10.62
CA GLU A 154 -4.25 -1.44 -10.92
C GLU A 154 -4.73 -2.83 -10.46
N GLY A 155 -5.95 -2.94 -9.94
CA GLY A 155 -6.57 -4.18 -9.50
C GLY A 155 -7.69 -4.66 -10.43
N PHE A 156 -8.39 -5.71 -10.00
CA PHE A 156 -9.57 -6.26 -10.69
C PHE A 156 -10.76 -6.39 -9.74
N MET A 157 -11.94 -6.61 -10.31
CA MET A 157 -13.17 -6.89 -9.56
C MET A 157 -13.53 -8.38 -9.65
N ARG A 158 -13.86 -8.99 -8.52
CA ARG A 158 -14.41 -10.35 -8.42
C ARG A 158 -15.86 -10.26 -7.92
N HIS A 159 -16.73 -11.02 -8.57
CA HIS A 159 -18.12 -11.23 -8.12
C HIS A 159 -18.15 -12.47 -7.21
N ILE A 160 -18.88 -12.38 -6.11
CA ILE A 160 -19.02 -13.39 -5.06
C ILE A 160 -20.51 -13.76 -4.96
N TYR A 161 -20.84 -15.01 -5.25
CA TYR A 161 -22.22 -15.49 -5.26
C TYR A 161 -22.73 -15.77 -3.84
N GLU A 162 -23.98 -15.41 -3.58
CA GLU A 162 -24.71 -15.69 -2.33
C GLU A 162 -25.11 -17.17 -2.24
N ALA A 163 -24.13 -18.00 -1.92
CA ALA A 163 -24.28 -19.43 -1.74
C ALA A 163 -23.50 -19.93 -0.52
N ALA A 164 -23.69 -21.20 -0.14
CA ALA A 164 -23.03 -21.83 0.99
C ALA A 164 -21.49 -21.85 0.89
N ASP A 165 -20.93 -21.61 -0.30
CA ASP A 165 -19.50 -21.52 -0.58
C ASP A 165 -18.96 -20.07 -0.67
N ALA A 166 -19.75 -19.03 -0.38
CA ALA A 166 -19.29 -17.64 -0.45
C ALA A 166 -18.01 -17.38 0.39
N ALA A 167 -17.89 -18.02 1.56
CA ALA A 167 -16.68 -17.98 2.38
C ALA A 167 -15.45 -18.65 1.73
N LEU A 168 -15.67 -19.69 0.90
CA LEU A 168 -14.63 -20.32 0.08
C LEU A 168 -14.19 -19.39 -1.06
N GLN A 169 -15.14 -18.79 -1.77
CA GLN A 169 -14.88 -17.80 -2.83
C GLN A 169 -14.05 -16.62 -2.31
N LEU A 170 -14.41 -16.05 -1.15
CA LEU A 170 -13.65 -14.98 -0.49
C LEU A 170 -12.24 -15.41 -0.07
N ARG A 171 -12.07 -16.62 0.48
CA ARG A 171 -10.78 -17.15 0.92
C ARG A 171 -9.82 -17.37 -0.25
N ASP A 172 -10.32 -17.95 -1.34
CA ASP A 172 -9.48 -18.28 -2.49
C ASP A 172 -9.23 -17.04 -3.37
N PHE A 173 -10.13 -16.05 -3.38
CA PHE A 173 -9.79 -14.68 -3.82
C PHE A 173 -8.66 -14.07 -2.97
N TYR A 174 -8.73 -14.13 -1.64
CA TYR A 174 -7.67 -13.55 -0.79
C TYR A 174 -6.31 -14.19 -1.12
N ARG A 175 -6.25 -15.52 -1.25
CA ARG A 175 -5.05 -16.25 -1.69
C ARG A 175 -4.53 -15.83 -3.07
N GLN A 176 -5.42 -15.40 -3.98
CA GLN A 176 -5.07 -14.93 -5.33
C GLN A 176 -4.33 -13.57 -5.30
N VAL A 177 -4.61 -12.72 -4.30
CA VAL A 177 -4.08 -11.34 -4.20
C VAL A 177 -3.14 -11.09 -3.02
N SER A 178 -3.08 -11.98 -2.03
CA SER A 178 -2.28 -11.82 -0.81
C SER A 178 -0.76 -11.87 -1.03
N SER A 179 -0.32 -12.26 -2.22
CA SER A 179 1.06 -12.12 -2.69
C SER A 179 1.02 -11.82 -4.19
N PRO A 180 1.70 -10.79 -4.69
CA PRO A 180 1.95 -10.65 -6.12
C PRO A 180 2.89 -11.77 -6.60
N LEU A 181 2.78 -12.13 -7.88
CA LEU A 181 3.67 -13.09 -8.54
C LEU A 181 4.99 -12.45 -8.96
N LEU A 182 4.95 -11.16 -9.32
CA LEU A 182 6.09 -10.34 -9.68
C LEU A 182 5.91 -8.94 -9.08
N ALA A 183 7.01 -8.33 -8.66
CA ALA A 183 7.08 -6.92 -8.25
C ALA A 183 8.03 -6.13 -9.16
N ASP A 184 7.81 -4.82 -9.27
CA ASP A 184 8.59 -3.85 -10.04
C ASP A 184 8.95 -4.29 -11.48
N VAL A 185 7.93 -4.71 -12.24
CA VAL A 185 8.04 -5.23 -13.61
C VAL A 185 8.18 -4.09 -14.62
N HIS A 186 9.33 -4.00 -15.30
CA HIS A 186 9.62 -3.00 -16.34
C HIS A 186 9.79 -3.69 -17.69
N PHE A 187 8.87 -3.45 -18.62
CA PHE A 187 8.96 -3.92 -20.00
C PHE A 187 9.85 -2.97 -20.81
N GLN A 188 11.01 -3.45 -21.25
CA GLN A 188 11.97 -2.70 -22.07
C GLN A 188 11.85 -3.13 -23.54
N TYR A 189 11.91 -2.14 -24.45
CA TYR A 189 11.81 -2.34 -25.90
C TYR A 189 13.01 -1.68 -26.60
N PRO A 190 13.57 -2.29 -27.65
CA PRO A 190 14.66 -1.67 -28.42
C PRO A 190 14.20 -0.36 -29.09
N LYS A 191 15.00 0.71 -28.96
CA LYS A 191 14.65 2.06 -29.47
C LYS A 191 14.57 2.15 -31.00
N ASP A 192 15.18 1.19 -31.69
CA ASP A 192 15.18 0.99 -33.13
C ASP A 192 13.92 0.27 -33.65
N GLN A 193 13.14 -0.36 -32.77
CA GLN A 193 11.99 -1.20 -33.14
C GLN A 193 10.64 -0.55 -32.80
N VAL A 194 10.64 0.51 -31.99
CA VAL A 194 9.42 1.13 -31.48
C VAL A 194 9.60 2.64 -31.37
N LYS A 195 8.74 3.42 -32.02
CA LYS A 195 8.80 4.89 -32.00
C LYS A 195 8.76 5.45 -30.59
N GLU A 196 9.60 6.45 -30.32
CA GLU A 196 9.63 7.15 -29.03
C GLU A 196 8.26 7.75 -28.68
N GLY A 197 7.81 7.49 -27.45
CA GLY A 197 6.48 7.90 -26.97
C GLY A 197 5.29 7.11 -27.52
N SER A 198 5.48 6.10 -28.38
CA SER A 198 4.36 5.24 -28.83
C SER A 198 3.97 4.17 -27.81
N VAL A 199 4.92 3.74 -26.97
CA VAL A 199 4.70 2.72 -25.93
C VAL A 199 3.77 3.27 -24.86
N THR A 200 2.70 2.53 -24.59
CA THR A 200 1.82 2.73 -23.43
C THR A 200 2.55 2.48 -22.10
N LYS A 201 1.85 2.52 -20.96
CA LYS A 201 2.42 2.20 -19.65
C LYS A 201 3.19 0.87 -19.71
N ASN A 202 4.50 0.92 -19.47
CA ASN A 202 5.42 -0.23 -19.54
C ASN A 202 6.05 -0.59 -18.18
N LYS A 203 5.64 0.07 -17.09
CA LYS A 203 6.13 -0.21 -15.72
C LYS A 203 4.97 -0.52 -14.78
N PHE A 204 5.05 -1.63 -14.06
CA PHE A 204 3.97 -2.18 -13.22
C PHE A 204 4.55 -2.62 -11.88
N ARG A 205 3.98 -2.13 -10.78
CA ARG A 205 4.55 -2.37 -9.44
C ARG A 205 4.34 -3.79 -8.94
N ALA A 206 3.20 -4.37 -9.27
CA ALA A 206 2.80 -5.70 -8.91
C ALA A 206 2.02 -6.34 -10.06
N VAL A 207 2.25 -7.63 -10.30
CA VAL A 207 1.43 -8.46 -11.18
C VAL A 207 0.90 -9.62 -10.34
N TYR A 208 -0.42 -9.75 -10.24
CA TYR A 208 -1.09 -10.73 -9.39
C TYR A 208 -1.58 -11.91 -10.21
N ALA A 209 -1.77 -13.07 -9.57
CA ALA A 209 -2.36 -14.23 -10.22
C ALA A 209 -3.74 -13.89 -10.80
N GLY A 210 -4.02 -14.22 -12.06
CA GLY A 210 -5.29 -13.90 -12.72
C GLY A 210 -5.57 -12.40 -12.93
N SER A 211 -4.57 -11.53 -12.76
CA SER A 211 -4.59 -10.18 -13.34
C SER A 211 -3.97 -10.20 -14.74
N GLU A 212 -4.35 -9.26 -15.59
CA GLU A 212 -3.78 -9.08 -16.93
C GLU A 212 -3.00 -7.76 -17.00
N THR A 213 -1.90 -7.75 -17.75
CA THR A 213 -1.06 -6.57 -17.97
C THR A 213 -0.75 -6.48 -19.46
N VAL A 214 -1.21 -5.38 -20.08
CA VAL A 214 -1.08 -5.16 -21.52
C VAL A 214 -0.17 -3.95 -21.76
N VAL A 215 0.78 -4.12 -22.67
CA VAL A 215 1.62 -3.03 -23.19
C VAL A 215 1.49 -3.04 -24.72
N ALA A 216 1.00 -1.94 -25.28
CA ALA A 216 0.94 -1.69 -26.71
C ALA A 216 1.93 -0.56 -27.10
N GLY A 217 2.33 -0.55 -28.38
CA GLY A 217 3.18 0.46 -29.01
C GLY A 217 3.15 0.28 -30.54
N TYR A 218 3.83 1.16 -31.28
CA TYR A 218 3.93 1.04 -32.75
C TYR A 218 5.31 1.48 -33.26
N PRO A 219 5.81 0.91 -34.37
CA PRO A 219 7.11 1.26 -34.95
C PRO A 219 7.18 2.70 -35.48
#